data_AF-A0A1I2I4R8-F1
#
_entry.id   AF-A0A1I2I4R8-F1
#
_cell.length_a   1.000
_cell.length_b   1.000
_cell.length_c   1.000
_cell.angle_alpha   90.00
_cell.angle_beta   90.00
_cell.angle_gamma   90.00
#
_symmetry.space_group_name_H-M   'P 1'
#
loop_
_entity.id
_entity.type
_entity.pdbx_description
1 polymer ?
#
loop_
_entity_poly.entity_id
_entity_poly.type
_entity_poly.pdbx_seq_one_letter_code
_entity_poly.pdbx_strand_id
1 'polypeptide(L)'
;MNYRMARLNLLEETRFEKLPVSVFDNPATASVNVARRIAGIIRDKQEKQEKAVIGLATGATPVAVYAELVRMHREENLSFYNVVSFNLDEYYPMQPDAAQSYVTFMKENLFNHIDIPAENIHIPDGTLPLEEIPAFCL
;
A
#
# COMPACT_ATOMS: atom_id res chain seq x y z
N MET A 1 21.74 -24.02 -34.41
CA MET A 1 20.55 -24.56 -33.71
C MET A 1 19.95 -23.41 -32.91
N ASN A 2 18.77 -22.95 -33.33
CA ASN A 2 18.10 -21.75 -32.84
C ASN A 2 17.65 -21.90 -31.38
N TYR A 3 18.04 -20.97 -30.51
CA TYR A 3 17.32 -20.69 -29.26
C TYR A 3 16.72 -19.29 -29.34
N ARG A 4 15.62 -19.18 -30.10
CA ARG A 4 14.71 -18.03 -30.16
C ARG A 4 13.66 -18.18 -29.05
N MET A 5 14.08 -18.06 -27.79
CA MET A 5 13.17 -18.16 -26.63
C MET A 5 13.53 -17.13 -25.55
N ALA A 6 13.64 -15.85 -25.92
CA ALA A 6 13.96 -14.80 -24.94
C ALA A 6 13.25 -13.45 -25.16
N ARG A 7 12.25 -13.33 -26.05
CA ARG A 7 11.61 -12.03 -26.35
C ARG A 7 10.08 -12.05 -26.47
N LEU A 8 9.42 -13.15 -26.13
CA LEU A 8 7.97 -13.25 -26.32
C LEU A 8 7.14 -12.44 -25.31
N ASN A 9 7.68 -12.02 -24.17
CA ASN A 9 6.92 -11.28 -23.16
C ASN A 9 7.32 -9.81 -22.98
N LEU A 10 8.21 -9.28 -23.83
CA LEU A 10 8.66 -7.89 -23.71
C LEU A 10 7.81 -6.89 -24.50
N LEU A 11 7.21 -7.34 -25.61
CA LEU A 11 6.39 -6.51 -26.48
C LEU A 11 4.92 -6.66 -26.10
N GLU A 12 4.22 -5.55 -25.95
CA GLU A 12 2.80 -5.51 -25.56
C GLU A 12 1.92 -6.39 -26.46
N GLU A 13 2.26 -6.47 -27.76
CA GLU A 13 1.58 -7.29 -28.77
C GLU A 13 1.75 -8.80 -28.59
N THR A 14 2.81 -9.24 -27.90
CA THR A 14 3.13 -10.67 -27.73
C THR A 14 2.84 -11.19 -26.33
N ARG A 15 2.38 -10.33 -25.41
CA ARG A 15 2.04 -10.70 -24.04
C ARG A 15 0.68 -11.37 -23.97
N PHE A 16 0.61 -12.54 -23.32
CA PHE A 16 -0.63 -13.25 -23.06
C PHE A 16 -1.57 -12.45 -22.15
N GLU A 17 -1.01 -11.79 -21.13
CA GLU A 17 -1.73 -10.85 -20.26
C GLU A 17 -1.42 -9.40 -20.65
N LYS A 18 -2.47 -8.67 -21.03
CA LYS A 18 -2.41 -7.24 -21.39
C LYS A 18 -2.42 -6.33 -20.16
N LEU A 19 -1.70 -6.71 -19.12
CA LEU A 19 -1.54 -5.90 -17.92
C LEU A 19 -0.45 -4.85 -18.16
N PRO A 20 -0.73 -3.55 -17.96
CA PRO A 20 0.31 -2.53 -18.01
C PRO A 20 1.45 -2.89 -17.05
N VAL A 21 2.68 -2.94 -17.57
CA VAL A 21 3.88 -3.23 -16.76
C VAL A 21 4.88 -2.12 -16.99
N SER A 22 5.37 -1.57 -15.89
CA SER A 22 6.47 -0.61 -15.88
C SER A 22 7.68 -1.30 -15.26
N VAL A 23 8.81 -1.29 -15.98
CA VAL A 23 10.09 -1.82 -15.50
C VAL A 23 10.99 -0.64 -15.17
N PHE A 24 11.64 -0.70 -14.01
CA PHE A 24 12.54 0.32 -13.52
C PHE A 24 13.92 -0.28 -13.26
N ASP A 25 14.97 0.54 -13.35
CA ASP A 25 16.35 0.08 -13.21
C ASP A 25 16.67 -0.47 -11.81
N ASN A 26 15.97 0.00 -10.78
CA ASN A 26 16.17 -0.44 -9.40
C ASN A 26 14.90 -0.27 -8.52
N PRO A 27 14.85 -0.94 -7.35
CA PRO A 27 13.69 -0.88 -6.46
C PRO A 27 13.38 0.52 -5.88
N ALA A 28 14.38 1.37 -5.69
CA ALA A 28 14.16 2.71 -5.15
C ALA A 28 13.41 3.58 -6.16
N THR A 29 13.84 3.56 -7.43
CA THR A 29 13.13 4.25 -8.52
C THR A 29 11.71 3.69 -8.69
N ALA A 30 11.53 2.37 -8.60
CA ALA A 30 10.20 1.77 -8.66
C ALA A 30 9.31 2.27 -7.51
N SER A 31 9.83 2.30 -6.28
CA SER A 31 9.10 2.73 -5.08
C SER A 31 8.65 4.19 -5.18
N VAL A 32 9.53 5.08 -5.67
CA VAL A 32 9.17 6.49 -5.90
C VAL A 32 8.06 6.63 -6.94
N ASN A 33 8.11 5.87 -8.03
CA ASN A 33 7.06 5.92 -9.05
C ASN A 33 5.72 5.37 -8.54
N VAL A 34 5.74 4.31 -7.72
CA VAL A 34 4.54 3.78 -7.07
C VAL A 34 3.96 4.81 -6.10
N ALA A 35 4.78 5.43 -5.25
CA ALA A 35 4.35 6.47 -4.33
C ALA A 35 3.72 7.66 -5.08
N ARG A 36 4.33 8.11 -6.18
CA ARG A 36 3.77 9.17 -7.04
C ARG A 36 2.41 8.79 -7.61
N ARG A 37 2.23 7.54 -8.04
CA ARG A 37 0.94 7.06 -8.55
C ARG A 37 -0.13 7.07 -7.45
N ILE A 38 0.21 6.62 -6.25
CA ILE A 38 -0.68 6.65 -5.08
C ILE A 38 -1.05 8.09 -4.74
N ALA A 39 -0.06 8.99 -4.68
CA ALA A 39 -0.28 10.42 -4.42
C ALA A 39 -1.18 11.08 -5.47
N GLY A 40 -1.01 10.72 -6.76
CA GLY A 40 -1.89 11.16 -7.83
C GLY A 40 -3.34 10.72 -7.61
N ILE A 41 -3.57 9.45 -7.28
CA ILE A 41 -4.92 8.95 -6.97
C ILE A 41 -5.53 9.70 -5.78
N ILE A 42 -4.75 9.94 -4.73
CA ILE A 42 -5.21 10.67 -3.55
C ILE A 42 -5.64 12.10 -3.93
N ARG A 43 -4.79 12.83 -4.66
CA ARG A 43 -5.07 14.19 -5.13
C ARG A 43 -6.29 14.24 -6.05
N ASP A 44 -6.37 13.35 -7.04
CA ASP A 44 -7.51 13.25 -7.95
C ASP A 44 -8.84 13.02 -7.21
N LYS A 45 -8.82 12.20 -6.14
CA LYS A 45 -10.00 11.95 -5.30
C LYS A 45 -10.34 13.17 -4.45
N GLN A 46 -9.35 13.88 -3.92
CA GLN A 46 -9.58 15.14 -3.18
C GLN A 46 -10.22 16.21 -4.05
N GLU A 47 -9.71 16.40 -5.28
CA GLU A 47 -10.27 17.36 -6.23
C GLU A 47 -11.75 17.09 -6.55
N LYS A 48 -12.13 15.80 -6.56
CA LYS A 48 -13.51 15.35 -6.75
C LYS A 48 -14.35 15.32 -5.47
N GLN A 49 -13.76 15.70 -4.33
CA GLN A 49 -14.38 15.59 -3.01
C GLN A 49 -14.83 14.17 -2.65
N GLU A 50 -14.11 13.17 -3.17
CA GLU A 50 -14.34 11.75 -2.94
C GLU A 50 -13.34 11.18 -1.93
N LYS A 51 -13.68 10.03 -1.33
CA LYS A 51 -12.73 9.26 -0.52
C LYS A 51 -11.76 8.49 -1.40
N ALA A 52 -10.49 8.47 -1.02
CA ALA A 52 -9.48 7.59 -1.61
C ALA A 52 -9.40 6.30 -0.77
N VAL A 53 -9.97 5.21 -1.27
CA VAL A 53 -9.94 3.90 -0.59
C VAL A 53 -8.72 3.12 -1.07
N ILE A 54 -7.81 2.78 -0.16
CA ILE A 54 -6.48 2.22 -0.49
C ILE A 54 -6.22 0.95 0.34
N GLY A 55 -5.90 -0.13 -0.36
CA GLY A 55 -5.36 -1.34 0.27
C GLY A 55 -3.86 -1.19 0.56
N LEU A 56 -3.42 -1.54 1.76
CA LEU A 56 -2.04 -1.39 2.23
C LEU A 56 -1.45 -2.75 2.63
N ALA A 57 -0.30 -3.07 2.05
CA ALA A 57 0.46 -4.27 2.37
C ALA A 57 1.52 -4.01 3.44
N THR A 58 2.00 -5.07 4.08
CA THR A 58 3.11 -5.03 5.03
C THR A 58 4.35 -5.69 4.41
N GLY A 59 5.43 -5.82 5.18
CA GLY A 59 6.69 -6.42 4.72
C GLY A 59 7.68 -5.40 4.13
N ALA A 60 8.83 -5.89 3.66
CA ALA A 60 9.96 -5.02 3.29
C ALA A 60 9.71 -4.20 2.00
N THR A 61 8.99 -4.76 1.03
CA THR A 61 8.75 -4.13 -0.28
C THR A 61 8.09 -2.75 -0.18
N PRO A 62 6.98 -2.55 0.56
CA PRO A 62 6.31 -1.25 0.62
C PRO A 62 7.02 -0.20 1.51
N VAL A 63 8.04 -0.55 2.31
CA VAL A 63 8.69 0.39 3.24
C VAL A 63 9.21 1.65 2.51
N ALA A 64 9.88 1.48 1.37
CA ALA A 64 10.39 2.60 0.59
C ALA A 64 9.27 3.43 -0.06
N VAL A 65 8.12 2.82 -0.36
CA VAL A 65 6.93 3.53 -0.85
C VAL A 65 6.34 4.39 0.27
N TYR A 66 6.22 3.85 1.48
CA TYR A 66 5.71 4.60 2.65
C TYR A 66 6.64 5.75 3.04
N ALA A 67 7.95 5.53 3.05
CA ALA A 67 8.92 6.59 3.30
C ALA A 67 8.77 7.76 2.31
N GLU A 68 8.56 7.46 1.02
CA GLU A 68 8.35 8.49 0.00
C GLU A 68 6.99 9.19 0.15
N LEU A 69 5.92 8.47 0.51
CA LEU A 69 4.62 9.08 0.80
C LEU A 69 4.69 10.03 2.02
N VAL A 70 5.41 9.63 3.07
CA VAL A 70 5.68 10.48 4.24
C VAL A 70 6.49 11.71 3.85
N ARG A 71 7.50 11.57 2.99
CA ARG A 71 8.26 12.71 2.46
C ARG A 71 7.34 13.67 1.69
N MET A 72 6.52 13.16 0.77
CA MET A 72 5.55 13.97 0.01
C MET A 72 4.53 14.67 0.93
N HIS A 73 4.11 14.03 2.03
CA HIS A 73 3.24 14.67 3.02
C HIS A 73 3.92 15.92 3.61
N ARG A 74 5.17 15.75 4.08
CA ARG A 74 5.93 16.80 4.77
C ARG A 74 6.41 17.91 3.83
N GLU A 75 6.80 17.58 2.62
CA GLU A 75 7.52 18.48 1.71
C GLU A 75 6.67 18.97 0.52
N GLU A 76 5.63 18.23 0.14
CA GLU A 76 4.82 18.50 -1.07
C GLU A 76 3.32 18.65 -0.79
N ASN A 77 2.95 18.83 0.48
CA ASN A 77 1.57 19.04 0.95
C ASN A 77 0.60 17.93 0.49
N LEU A 78 1.07 16.69 0.34
CA LEU A 78 0.18 15.55 0.12
C LEU A 78 -0.60 15.26 1.41
N SER A 79 -1.89 15.58 1.48
CA SER A 79 -2.71 15.26 2.65
C SER A 79 -3.44 13.91 2.50
N PHE A 80 -3.64 13.22 3.62
CA PHE A 80 -4.33 11.94 3.75
C PHE A 80 -5.71 12.10 4.43
N TYR A 81 -6.20 13.33 4.62
CA TYR A 81 -7.46 13.61 5.33
C TYR A 81 -8.70 12.88 4.75
N ASN A 82 -8.70 12.60 3.44
CA ASN A 82 -9.78 11.92 2.73
C ASN A 82 -9.47 10.44 2.41
N VAL A 83 -8.36 9.91 2.92
CA VAL A 83 -7.96 8.51 2.71
C VAL A 83 -8.69 7.60 3.69
N VAL A 84 -9.12 6.45 3.20
CA VAL A 84 -9.60 5.30 3.97
C VAL A 84 -8.72 4.11 3.63
N SER A 85 -8.08 3.51 4.63
CA SER A 85 -7.12 2.42 4.43
C SER A 85 -7.65 1.08 4.92
N PHE A 86 -7.31 0.03 4.18
CA PHE A 86 -7.53 -1.36 4.57
C PHE A 86 -6.22 -2.12 4.50
N ASN A 87 -5.75 -2.65 5.62
CA ASN A 87 -4.59 -3.54 5.66
C ASN A 87 -4.98 -4.97 5.31
N LEU A 88 -4.07 -5.70 4.68
CA LEU A 88 -4.32 -7.06 4.18
C LEU A 88 -4.51 -8.10 5.30
N ASP A 89 -3.72 -8.00 6.35
CA ASP A 89 -3.56 -9.04 7.35
C ASP A 89 -3.09 -8.49 8.71
N GLU A 90 -3.21 -9.36 9.72
CA GLU A 90 -2.57 -9.28 11.05
C GLU A 90 -2.33 -10.72 11.52
N TYR A 91 -1.30 -10.92 12.35
CA TYR A 91 -1.07 -12.21 12.99
C TYR A 91 -2.18 -12.57 13.98
N TYR A 92 -2.37 -13.87 14.24
CA TYR A 92 -3.37 -14.34 15.20
C TYR A 92 -2.84 -15.44 16.13
N PRO A 93 -3.04 -15.34 17.46
CA PRO A 93 -3.44 -14.13 18.18
C PRO A 93 -2.30 -13.09 18.19
N MET A 94 -2.64 -11.80 18.19
CA MET A 94 -1.63 -10.73 18.22
C MET A 94 -2.12 -9.51 18.99
N GLN A 95 -1.25 -8.96 19.85
CA GLN A 95 -1.48 -7.70 20.53
C GLN A 95 -1.00 -6.53 19.66
N PRO A 96 -1.75 -5.42 19.56
CA PRO A 96 -1.47 -4.32 18.64
C PRO A 96 -0.24 -3.46 19.02
N ASP A 97 0.36 -3.70 20.19
CA ASP A 97 1.57 -3.07 20.69
C ASP A 97 2.80 -3.98 20.63
N ALA A 98 2.63 -5.25 20.20
CA ALA A 98 3.74 -6.15 20.00
C ALA A 98 4.64 -5.66 18.84
N ALA A 99 5.94 -5.88 18.96
CA ALA A 99 6.91 -5.47 17.93
C ALA A 99 6.67 -6.16 16.58
N GLN A 100 6.07 -7.35 16.59
CA GLN A 100 5.74 -8.14 15.39
C GLN A 100 4.37 -7.81 14.80
N SER A 101 3.54 -7.02 15.49
CA SER A 101 2.20 -6.65 15.02
C SER A 101 2.29 -5.76 13.78
N TYR A 102 1.38 -6.00 12.84
CA TYR A 102 1.22 -5.14 11.68
C TYR A 102 0.57 -3.79 12.01
N VAL A 103 -0.15 -3.67 13.13
CA VAL A 103 -0.52 -2.37 13.70
C VAL A 103 0.73 -1.56 14.05
N THR A 104 1.69 -2.14 14.78
CA THR A 104 2.96 -1.49 15.12
C THR A 104 3.74 -1.11 13.86
N PHE A 105 3.90 -2.06 12.93
CA PHE A 105 4.59 -1.83 11.66
C PHE A 105 4.01 -0.63 10.90
N MET A 106 2.68 -0.54 10.76
CA MET A 106 2.06 0.54 10.01
C MET A 106 2.15 1.89 10.71
N LYS A 107 2.05 1.91 12.04
CA LYS A 107 2.30 3.13 12.83
C LYS A 107 3.70 3.66 12.62
N GLU A 108 4.70 2.78 12.70
CA GLU A 108 6.11 3.14 12.53
C GLU A 108 6.44 3.62 11.12
N ASN A 109 5.90 2.99 10.09
CA ASN A 109 6.27 3.26 8.70
C ASN A 109 5.40 4.31 8.01
N LEU A 110 4.16 4.53 8.47
CA LEU A 110 3.23 5.43 7.77
C LEU A 110 2.35 6.25 8.72
N PHE A 111 1.47 5.60 9.51
CA PHE A 111 0.31 6.28 10.11
C PHE A 111 0.66 7.34 11.16
N ASN A 112 1.79 7.22 11.87
CA ASN A 112 2.22 8.27 12.81
C ASN A 112 2.82 9.50 12.13
N HIS A 113 3.03 9.45 10.81
CA HIS A 113 3.77 10.48 10.07
C HIS A 113 2.91 11.24 9.05
N ILE A 114 1.62 10.95 8.99
CA ILE A 114 0.65 11.53 8.05
C ILE A 114 -0.64 11.95 8.79
N ASP A 115 -1.48 12.74 8.14
CA ASP A 115 -2.72 13.30 8.67
C ASP A 115 -3.97 12.47 8.31
N ILE A 116 -3.85 11.14 8.28
CA ILE A 116 -5.01 10.26 8.12
C ILE A 116 -5.83 10.23 9.43
N PRO A 117 -7.18 10.39 9.37
CA PRO A 117 -8.02 10.24 10.54
C PRO A 117 -7.99 8.80 11.07
N ALA A 118 -7.91 8.62 12.40
CA ALA A 118 -7.76 7.30 13.01
C ALA A 118 -8.95 6.37 12.71
N GLU A 119 -10.15 6.94 12.60
CA GLU A 119 -11.38 6.23 12.24
C GLU A 119 -11.39 5.70 10.80
N ASN A 120 -10.48 6.17 9.94
CA ASN A 120 -10.33 5.73 8.56
C ASN A 120 -9.25 4.65 8.40
N ILE A 121 -8.63 4.19 9.48
CA ILE A 121 -7.62 3.13 9.48
C ILE A 121 -8.28 1.81 9.83
N HIS A 122 -8.31 0.86 8.90
CA HIS A 122 -8.87 -0.47 9.12
C HIS A 122 -7.78 -1.54 9.01
N ILE A 123 -7.44 -2.17 10.13
CA ILE A 123 -6.49 -3.29 10.24
C ILE A 123 -7.22 -4.46 10.91
N PRO A 124 -7.04 -5.72 10.44
CA PRO A 124 -7.58 -6.89 11.12
C PRO A 124 -7.21 -6.93 12.61
N ASP A 125 -8.20 -7.23 13.47
CA ASP A 125 -8.00 -7.27 14.92
C ASP A 125 -7.55 -8.67 15.39
N GLY A 126 -6.26 -8.79 15.68
CA GLY A 126 -5.63 -10.01 16.17
C GLY A 126 -6.00 -10.40 17.61
N THR A 127 -6.80 -9.59 18.32
CA THR A 127 -7.21 -9.84 19.71
C THR A 127 -8.59 -10.48 19.83
N LEU A 128 -9.34 -10.58 18.73
CA LEU A 128 -10.70 -11.10 18.74
C LEU A 128 -10.79 -12.59 19.13
N PRO A 129 -11.87 -13.00 19.81
CA PRO A 129 -12.24 -14.40 19.89
C PRO A 129 -12.41 -15.00 18.48
N LEU A 130 -12.01 -16.27 18.30
CA LEU A 130 -12.00 -16.94 16.99
C LEU A 130 -13.40 -16.92 16.32
N GLU A 131 -14.45 -17.01 17.14
CA GLU A 131 -15.85 -16.98 16.74
C GLU A 131 -16.32 -15.61 16.21
N GLU A 132 -15.65 -14.52 16.57
CA GLU A 132 -16.01 -13.15 16.14
C GLU A 132 -15.31 -12.74 14.84
N ILE A 133 -14.19 -13.38 14.48
CA ILE A 133 -13.39 -13.05 13.29
C ILE A 133 -14.23 -13.06 11.99
N PRO A 134 -15.08 -14.07 11.70
CA PRO A 134 -15.85 -14.07 10.46
C PRO A 134 -16.75 -12.84 10.32
N ALA A 135 -17.35 -12.38 11.42
CA ALA A 135 -18.22 -11.20 11.41
C ALA A 135 -17.43 -9.90 11.23
N PHE A 136 -16.19 -9.84 11.75
CA PHE A 136 -15.31 -8.69 11.59
C PHE A 136 -14.81 -8.51 10.15
N CYS A 137 -14.61 -9.61 9.42
CA CYS A 137 -14.07 -9.60 8.06
C CYS A 137 -15.13 -9.46 6.93
N LEU A 138 -16.42 -9.30 7.27
CA LEU A 138 -17.54 -9.15 6.33
C LEU A 138 -17.98 -7.69 6.19
#